data_AF-A0A381XUP9-F1
#
_entry.id   AF-A0A381XUP9-F1
#
_cell.length_a   1.000
_cell.length_b   1.000
_cell.length_c   1.000
_cell.angle_alpha   90.00
_cell.angle_beta   90.00
_cell.angle_gamma   90.00
#
_symmetry.space_group_name_H-M   'P 1'
#
loop_
_entity.id
_entity.type
_entity.pdbx_description
1 polymer ?
#
loop_
_entity_poly.entity_id
_entity_poly.type
_entity_poly.pdbx_seq_one_letter_code
_entity_poly.pdbx_strand_id
1 'polypeptide(L)'
;MKSLLVFPAQWYPTQPYLSTPYLCAYLREKSWDVTQRDFNIESYDHFLSPTLLENILSKIEGRLTALKEKKSFSFKEKSLMDVLATSVKFAPTIISGVNDAKQVMRTPERFFDFSTYKQADMVIKSALKLVSDAYSPSILTLSTFESGTRAEESTQRATEFARNNDINPFIDLYEKVLLPSESWEDYNLVGISIVGISQILPGLTLARLLKEKYPHLHITLGGPIFSVNSKQLMGHPEFFQEFCDSIVTFEGEEPLHRLLTTLKNGSTLKSVPNLIFYED
;
A
#
# COMPACT_ATOMS: atom_id res chain seq x y z
N MET A 1 -10.20 16.51 18.21
CA MET A 1 -10.34 15.66 17.02
C MET A 1 -8.94 15.41 16.52
N LYS A 2 -8.51 14.15 16.53
CA LYS A 2 -7.16 13.75 16.14
C LYS A 2 -7.21 13.13 14.74
N SER A 3 -6.28 13.48 13.88
CA SER A 3 -6.20 12.93 12.53
C SER A 3 -4.83 12.34 12.20
N LEU A 4 -4.82 11.38 11.28
CA LEU A 4 -3.60 10.76 10.78
C LEU A 4 -3.55 10.91 9.25
N LEU A 5 -2.44 11.43 8.73
CA LEU A 5 -2.16 11.42 7.29
C LEU A 5 -1.18 10.28 6.96
N VAL A 6 -1.58 9.38 6.07
CA VAL A 6 -0.82 8.21 5.67
C VAL A 6 -0.33 8.37 4.23
N PHE A 7 0.98 8.17 4.04
CA PHE A 7 1.54 7.89 2.73
C PHE A 7 1.62 6.37 2.54
N PRO A 8 0.76 5.77 1.69
CA PRO A 8 0.68 4.32 1.58
C PRO A 8 1.82 3.76 0.71
N ALA A 9 2.07 2.46 0.82
CA ALA A 9 2.75 1.73 -0.25
C ALA A 9 1.93 1.82 -1.56
N GLN A 10 2.51 1.58 -2.73
CA GLN A 10 3.92 1.42 -3.04
C GLN A 10 4.49 2.75 -3.57
N TRP A 11 5.69 3.12 -3.15
CA TRP A 11 6.48 4.19 -3.75
C TRP A 11 7.99 3.89 -3.65
N TYR A 12 8.82 4.48 -4.52
CA TYR A 12 10.27 4.25 -4.49
C TYR A 12 10.87 4.80 -3.18
N PRO A 13 11.49 3.97 -2.31
CA PRO A 13 11.88 4.39 -0.95
C PRO A 13 12.87 5.54 -0.87
N THR A 14 13.68 5.76 -1.92
CA THR A 14 14.66 6.85 -1.94
C THR A 14 14.07 8.18 -2.38
N GLN A 15 12.76 8.24 -2.66
CA GLN A 15 12.03 9.44 -3.07
C GLN A 15 10.93 9.75 -2.05
N PRO A 16 11.28 10.29 -0.87
CA PRO A 16 10.29 10.55 0.18
C PRO A 16 9.23 11.55 -0.30
N TYR A 17 7.97 11.27 0.03
CA TYR A 17 6.86 12.13 -0.35
C TYR A 17 6.66 13.27 0.64
N LEU A 18 6.72 14.51 0.15
CA LEU A 18 6.75 15.70 1.00
C LEU A 18 5.37 16.28 1.32
N SER A 19 4.31 15.88 0.61
CA SER A 19 3.01 16.55 0.80
C SER A 19 2.35 16.20 2.12
N THR A 20 2.44 14.96 2.63
CA THR A 20 1.87 14.60 3.94
C THR A 20 2.51 15.35 5.11
N PRO A 21 3.85 15.49 5.25
CA PRO A 21 4.43 16.31 6.30
C PRO A 21 4.12 17.81 6.13
N TYR A 22 4.08 18.30 4.89
CA TYR A 22 3.68 19.68 4.61
C TYR A 22 2.23 19.97 5.04
N LEU A 23 1.28 19.11 4.68
CA LEU A 23 -0.12 19.23 5.11
C LEU A 23 -0.27 19.14 6.63
N CYS A 24 0.52 18.28 7.29
CA CYS A 24 0.55 18.25 8.75
C CYS A 24 1.01 19.58 9.34
N ALA A 25 2.05 20.21 8.79
CA ALA A 25 2.52 21.51 9.25
C ALA A 25 1.44 22.60 9.09
N TYR A 26 0.80 22.67 7.93
CA TYR A 26 -0.31 23.59 7.66
C TYR A 26 -1.48 23.40 8.65
N LEU A 27 -1.92 22.16 8.86
CA LEU A 27 -3.03 21.85 9.76
C LEU A 27 -2.70 22.14 11.23
N ARG A 28 -1.46 21.89 11.67
CA ARG A 28 -0.99 22.24 13.02
C ARG A 28 -0.96 23.75 13.25
N GLU A 29 -0.60 24.53 12.24
CA GLU A 29 -0.70 26.01 12.30
C GLU A 29 -2.15 26.45 12.56
N LYS A 30 -3.13 25.71 12.01
CA LYS A 30 -4.56 25.89 12.28
C LYS A 30 -5.05 25.25 13.58
N SER A 31 -4.13 24.84 14.47
CA SER A 31 -4.42 24.21 15.77
C SER A 31 -5.14 22.86 15.68
N TRP A 32 -4.99 22.12 14.57
CA TRP A 32 -5.44 20.73 14.49
C TRP A 32 -4.41 19.77 15.08
N ASP A 33 -4.90 18.76 15.79
CA ASP A 33 -4.11 17.63 16.24
C ASP A 33 -3.98 16.61 15.11
N VAL A 34 -2.84 16.63 14.42
CA VAL A 34 -2.58 15.77 13.27
C VAL A 34 -1.18 15.17 13.35
N THR A 35 -1.09 13.88 13.03
CA THR A 35 0.17 13.13 12.88
C THR A 35 0.29 12.58 11.45
N GLN A 36 1.49 12.08 11.11
CA GLN A 36 1.70 11.39 9.85
C GLN A 36 2.40 10.05 10.04
N ARG A 37 2.15 9.12 9.11
CA ARG A 37 2.87 7.85 8.98
C ARG A 37 3.25 7.59 7.53
N ASP A 38 4.50 7.16 7.34
CA ASP A 38 5.00 6.70 6.05
C ASP A 38 4.89 5.17 6.02
N PHE A 39 3.72 4.68 5.63
CA PHE A 39 3.52 3.23 5.49
C PHE A 39 4.29 2.66 4.31
N ASN A 40 4.77 3.48 3.37
CA ASN A 40 5.60 2.99 2.27
C ASN A 40 6.93 2.42 2.79
N ILE A 41 7.70 3.19 3.57
CA ILE A 41 9.00 2.71 4.07
C ILE A 41 8.84 1.52 5.02
N GLU A 42 7.83 1.56 5.88
CA GLU A 42 7.53 0.46 6.81
C GLU A 42 7.13 -0.82 6.08
N SER A 43 6.40 -0.70 4.97
CA SER A 43 6.08 -1.84 4.10
C SER A 43 7.34 -2.51 3.58
N TYR A 44 8.35 -1.76 3.13
CA TYR A 44 9.61 -2.35 2.67
C TYR A 44 10.42 -2.97 3.78
N ASP A 45 10.43 -2.38 4.98
CA ASP A 45 11.13 -2.99 6.09
C ASP A 45 10.56 -4.36 6.47
N HIS A 46 9.24 -4.51 6.35
CA HIS A 46 8.56 -5.79 6.47
C HIS A 46 8.83 -6.73 5.28
N PHE A 47 8.59 -6.26 4.04
CA PHE A 47 8.77 -7.05 2.82
C PHE A 47 10.19 -7.59 2.63
N LEU A 48 11.18 -6.87 3.17
CA LEU A 48 12.59 -7.20 3.13
C LEU A 48 13.10 -7.69 4.49
N SER A 49 12.27 -8.36 5.28
CA SER A 49 12.67 -9.02 6.52
C SER A 49 12.89 -10.53 6.31
N PRO A 50 13.90 -11.15 6.96
CA PRO A 50 14.08 -12.59 6.89
C PRO A 50 12.82 -13.37 7.31
N THR A 51 12.19 -12.95 8.40
CA THR A 51 10.96 -13.58 8.92
C THR A 51 9.83 -13.58 7.91
N LEU A 52 9.60 -12.46 7.20
CA LEU A 52 8.60 -12.48 6.14
C LEU A 52 9.03 -13.38 4.99
N LEU A 53 10.28 -13.28 4.52
CA LEU A 53 10.74 -14.06 3.38
C LEU A 53 10.71 -15.57 3.64
N GLU A 54 10.89 -16.00 4.89
CA GLU A 54 10.67 -17.38 5.33
C GLU A 54 9.19 -17.78 5.20
N ASN A 55 8.26 -16.95 5.64
CA ASN A 55 6.82 -17.19 5.46
C ASN A 55 6.43 -17.24 3.96
N ILE A 56 7.03 -16.36 3.16
CA ILE A 56 6.86 -16.33 1.70
C ILE A 56 7.39 -17.61 1.06
N LEU A 57 8.53 -18.12 1.51
CA LEU A 57 9.06 -19.41 1.06
C LEU A 57 8.08 -20.54 1.38
N SER A 58 7.55 -20.61 2.61
CA SER A 58 6.54 -21.61 2.95
C SER A 58 5.28 -21.51 2.08
N LYS A 59 4.82 -20.29 1.75
CA LYS A 59 3.69 -20.07 0.82
C LYS A 59 4.03 -20.58 -0.59
N ILE A 60 5.24 -20.31 -1.09
CA ILE A 60 5.72 -20.80 -2.40
C ILE A 60 5.76 -22.33 -2.43
N GLU A 61 6.30 -22.97 -1.39
CA GLU A 61 6.38 -24.44 -1.29
C GLU A 61 4.99 -25.09 -1.27
N GLY A 62 4.05 -24.49 -0.52
CA GLY A 62 2.65 -24.91 -0.51
C GLY A 62 2.00 -24.83 -1.89
N ARG A 63 2.19 -23.71 -2.61
CA ARG A 63 1.70 -23.55 -3.98
C ARG A 63 2.33 -24.56 -4.94
N LEU A 64 3.63 -24.80 -4.83
CA LEU A 64 4.34 -25.76 -5.68
C LEU A 64 3.84 -27.19 -5.45
N THR A 65 3.57 -27.56 -4.19
CA THR A 65 3.01 -28.87 -3.82
C THR A 65 1.62 -29.04 -4.41
N ALA A 66 0.73 -28.06 -4.20
CA ALA A 66 -0.63 -28.07 -4.74
C ALA A 66 -0.66 -28.15 -6.27
N LEU A 67 0.31 -27.53 -6.96
CA LEU A 67 0.44 -27.68 -8.41
C LEU A 67 0.84 -29.10 -8.78
N LYS A 68 1.89 -29.68 -8.17
CA LYS A 68 2.40 -31.03 -8.48
C LYS A 68 1.36 -32.14 -8.30
N GLU A 69 0.39 -31.96 -7.41
CA GLU A 69 -0.69 -32.93 -7.18
C GLU A 69 -1.75 -32.96 -8.31
N LYS A 70 -1.73 -31.99 -9.24
CA LYS A 70 -2.64 -31.97 -10.39
C LYS A 70 -2.33 -33.09 -11.38
N LYS A 71 -3.39 -33.71 -11.93
CA LYS A 71 -3.28 -34.79 -12.93
C LYS A 71 -2.82 -34.33 -14.31
N SER A 72 -3.02 -33.06 -14.64
CA SER A 72 -2.66 -32.45 -15.93
C SER A 72 -2.36 -30.97 -15.74
N PHE A 73 -1.48 -30.42 -16.59
CA PHE A 73 -0.99 -29.05 -16.47
C PHE A 73 -1.19 -28.28 -17.78
N SER A 74 -1.69 -27.06 -17.67
CA SER A 74 -1.60 -26.05 -18.71
C SER A 74 -0.16 -25.55 -18.88
N PHE A 75 0.15 -24.91 -20.02
CA PHE A 75 1.45 -24.28 -20.24
C PHE A 75 1.78 -23.23 -19.17
N LYS A 76 0.78 -22.43 -18.76
CA LYS A 76 0.94 -21.43 -17.70
C LYS A 76 1.30 -22.05 -16.35
N GLU A 77 0.67 -23.18 -16.00
CA GLU A 77 0.98 -23.89 -14.75
C GLU A 77 2.39 -24.50 -14.77
N LYS A 78 2.86 -25.03 -15.91
CA LYS A 78 4.25 -25.50 -16.05
C LYS A 78 5.25 -24.37 -15.85
N SER A 79 5.03 -23.24 -16.52
CA SER A 79 5.88 -22.06 -16.37
C SER A 79 5.88 -21.54 -14.93
N LEU A 80 4.72 -21.51 -14.26
CA LEU A 80 4.64 -21.14 -12.85
C LEU A 80 5.39 -22.13 -11.96
N MET A 81 5.28 -23.44 -12.18
CA MET A 81 6.04 -24.44 -11.42
C MET A 81 7.55 -24.24 -11.56
N ASP A 82 8.05 -23.96 -12.77
CA ASP A 82 9.47 -23.70 -13.01
C ASP A 82 9.95 -22.46 -12.26
N VAL A 83 9.14 -21.38 -12.26
CA VAL A 83 9.40 -20.16 -11.50
C VAL A 83 9.44 -20.45 -10.01
N LEU A 84 8.42 -21.10 -9.45
CA LEU A 84 8.34 -21.42 -8.02
C LEU A 84 9.49 -22.34 -7.58
N ALA A 85 9.83 -23.37 -8.36
CA ALA A 85 10.96 -24.24 -8.08
C ALA A 85 12.30 -23.49 -8.09
N THR A 86 12.47 -22.55 -9.01
CA THR A 86 13.63 -21.66 -9.04
C THR A 86 13.70 -20.78 -7.80
N SER A 87 12.57 -20.23 -7.37
CA SER A 87 12.47 -19.39 -6.17
C SER A 87 12.81 -20.17 -4.90
N VAL A 88 12.30 -21.40 -4.73
CA VAL A 88 12.69 -22.28 -3.61
C VAL A 88 14.21 -22.53 -3.59
N LYS A 89 14.81 -22.79 -4.76
CA LYS A 89 16.25 -23.06 -4.87
C LYS A 89 17.12 -21.88 -4.40
N PHE A 90 16.74 -20.65 -4.72
CA PHE A 90 17.55 -19.45 -4.42
C PHE A 90 17.15 -18.75 -3.12
N ALA A 91 15.98 -19.05 -2.54
CA ALA A 91 15.48 -18.39 -1.35
C ALA A 91 16.46 -18.39 -0.16
N PRO A 92 17.17 -19.49 0.20
CA PRO A 92 18.09 -19.47 1.34
C PRO A 92 19.18 -18.39 1.23
N THR A 93 19.79 -18.26 0.04
CA THR A 93 20.82 -17.24 -0.20
C THR A 93 20.23 -15.83 -0.11
N ILE A 94 19.05 -15.61 -0.70
CA ILE A 94 18.36 -14.30 -0.68
C ILE A 94 18.00 -13.90 0.76
N ILE A 95 17.39 -14.81 1.52
CA ILE A 95 16.98 -14.60 2.92
C ILE A 95 18.19 -14.24 3.78
N SER A 96 19.29 -14.99 3.63
CA SER A 96 20.52 -14.73 4.40
C SER A 96 21.15 -13.35 4.09
N GLY A 97 20.98 -12.84 2.87
CA GLY A 97 21.58 -11.57 2.42
C GLY A 97 20.71 -10.33 2.62
N VAL A 98 19.40 -10.46 2.85
CA VAL A 98 18.47 -9.32 2.77
C VAL A 98 18.76 -8.22 3.79
N ASN A 99 19.16 -8.60 5.02
CA ASN A 99 19.46 -7.63 6.07
C ASN A 99 20.72 -6.82 5.74
N ASP A 100 21.78 -7.48 5.27
CA ASP A 100 22.99 -6.77 4.87
C ASP A 100 22.74 -5.87 3.66
N ALA A 101 21.97 -6.34 2.67
CA ALA A 101 21.58 -5.52 1.52
C ALA A 101 20.81 -4.26 1.96
N LYS A 102 19.89 -4.37 2.93
CA LYS A 102 19.22 -3.23 3.56
C LYS A 102 20.18 -2.28 4.27
N GLN A 103 21.25 -2.78 4.88
CA GLN A 103 22.27 -1.96 5.56
C GLN A 103 23.18 -1.24 4.56
N VAL A 104 23.56 -1.89 3.45
CA VAL A 104 24.26 -1.23 2.34
C VAL A 104 23.48 0.01 1.88
N MET A 105 22.16 -0.13 1.68
CA MET A 105 21.30 0.97 1.23
C MET A 105 21.21 2.15 2.23
N ARG A 106 21.59 1.93 3.50
CA ARG A 106 21.51 2.91 4.60
C ARG A 106 22.87 3.44 5.06
N THR A 107 23.97 2.88 4.57
CA THR A 107 25.33 3.27 4.95
C THR A 107 25.99 4.04 3.82
N PRO A 108 26.21 5.36 3.93
CA PRO A 108 26.72 6.19 2.85
C PRO A 108 27.96 5.62 2.16
N GLU A 109 28.94 5.17 2.94
CA GLU A 109 30.22 4.66 2.43
C GLU A 109 30.03 3.40 1.57
N ARG A 110 29.08 2.53 1.95
CA ARG A 110 28.76 1.29 1.22
C ARG A 110 27.82 1.55 0.04
N PHE A 111 26.91 2.51 0.19
CA PHE A 111 25.96 2.91 -0.85
C PHE A 111 26.66 3.49 -2.07
N PHE A 112 27.71 4.29 -1.87
CA PHE A 112 28.48 4.88 -2.97
C PHE A 112 29.58 3.97 -3.54
N ASP A 113 29.83 2.80 -2.94
CA ASP A 113 30.62 1.75 -3.57
C ASP A 113 29.77 0.97 -4.59
N PHE A 114 30.03 1.19 -5.88
CA PHE A 114 29.19 0.65 -6.95
C PHE A 114 29.06 -0.89 -6.93
N SER A 115 30.14 -1.60 -6.59
CA SER A 115 30.13 -3.06 -6.54
C SER A 115 29.21 -3.57 -5.42
N THR A 116 29.38 -3.00 -4.23
CA THR A 116 28.60 -3.32 -3.03
C THR A 116 27.13 -2.95 -3.23
N TYR A 117 26.85 -1.75 -3.73
CA TYR A 117 25.51 -1.30 -4.07
C TYR A 117 24.82 -2.25 -5.05
N LYS A 118 25.50 -2.62 -6.14
CA LYS A 118 24.94 -3.50 -7.18
C LYS A 118 24.56 -4.87 -6.61
N GLN A 119 25.39 -5.44 -5.73
CA GLN A 119 25.08 -6.71 -5.06
C GLN A 119 23.86 -6.58 -4.14
N ALA A 120 23.80 -5.52 -3.33
CA ALA A 120 22.66 -5.26 -2.45
C ALA A 120 21.35 -5.05 -3.24
N ASP A 121 21.40 -4.27 -4.33
CA ASP A 121 20.26 -4.06 -5.23
C ASP A 121 19.76 -5.38 -5.84
N MET A 122 20.66 -6.26 -6.27
CA MET A 122 20.29 -7.59 -6.77
C MET A 122 19.60 -8.45 -5.70
N VAL A 123 20.09 -8.43 -4.45
CA VAL A 123 19.46 -9.16 -3.34
C VAL A 123 18.07 -8.60 -3.05
N ILE A 124 17.90 -7.28 -2.98
CA ILE A 124 16.61 -6.64 -2.73
C ILE A 124 15.61 -6.95 -3.85
N LYS A 125 16.02 -6.84 -5.12
CA LYS A 125 15.18 -7.22 -6.26
C LYS A 125 14.77 -8.68 -6.21
N SER A 126 15.70 -9.56 -5.84
CA SER A 126 15.43 -11.00 -5.72
C SER A 126 14.46 -11.28 -4.56
N ALA A 127 14.58 -10.58 -3.43
CA ALA A 127 13.67 -10.71 -2.30
C ALA A 127 12.23 -10.28 -2.67
N LEU A 128 12.06 -9.13 -3.33
CA LEU A 128 10.74 -8.69 -3.80
C LEU A 128 10.17 -9.59 -4.89
N LYS A 129 11.04 -10.23 -5.69
CA LYS A 129 10.62 -11.26 -6.65
C LYS A 129 10.07 -12.50 -5.94
N LEU A 130 10.63 -12.93 -4.80
CA LEU A 130 10.03 -14.01 -4.00
C LEU A 130 8.61 -13.62 -3.55
N VAL A 131 8.40 -12.39 -3.08
CA VAL A 131 7.06 -11.88 -2.74
C VAL A 131 6.13 -11.94 -3.96
N SER A 132 6.58 -11.44 -5.11
CA SER A 132 5.80 -11.49 -6.36
C SER A 132 5.43 -12.92 -6.76
N ASP A 133 6.36 -13.87 -6.63
CA ASP A 133 6.10 -15.27 -6.96
C ASP A 133 5.07 -15.92 -6.03
N ALA A 134 5.12 -15.59 -4.74
CA ALA A 134 4.13 -16.05 -3.77
C ALA A 134 2.72 -15.50 -4.04
N TYR A 135 2.60 -14.30 -4.62
CA TYR A 135 1.34 -13.62 -4.91
C TYR A 135 1.02 -13.47 -6.42
N SER A 136 1.71 -14.24 -7.28
CA SER A 136 1.50 -14.20 -8.73
C SER A 136 0.00 -14.33 -9.10
N PRO A 137 -0.55 -13.44 -9.96
CA PRO A 137 0.17 -12.63 -10.95
C PRO A 137 0.67 -11.26 -10.47
N SER A 138 0.51 -10.89 -9.19
CA SER A 138 0.97 -9.61 -8.69
C SER A 138 2.48 -9.46 -8.71
N ILE A 139 2.95 -8.27 -9.11
CA ILE A 139 4.35 -7.92 -9.24
C ILE A 139 4.65 -6.78 -8.28
N LEU A 140 5.57 -7.02 -7.34
CA LEU A 140 6.12 -6.02 -6.43
C LEU A 140 7.61 -5.83 -6.73
N THR A 141 8.01 -4.59 -6.97
CA THR A 141 9.40 -4.18 -7.11
C THR A 141 9.65 -2.93 -6.26
N LEU A 142 10.90 -2.47 -6.18
CA LEU A 142 11.22 -1.22 -5.49
C LEU A 142 10.50 -0.01 -6.08
N SER A 143 10.17 -0.01 -7.37
CA SER A 143 9.64 1.16 -8.10
C SER A 143 8.19 1.03 -8.55
N THR A 144 7.61 -0.17 -8.51
CA THR A 144 6.24 -0.40 -8.97
C THR A 144 5.55 -1.53 -8.22
N PHE A 145 4.22 -1.43 -8.16
CA PHE A 145 3.33 -2.53 -7.87
C PHE A 145 2.30 -2.64 -8.98
N GLU A 146 2.12 -3.85 -9.52
CA GLU A 146 1.13 -4.15 -10.56
C GLU A 146 0.35 -5.41 -10.18
N SER A 147 -0.97 -5.40 -10.39
CA SER A 147 -1.81 -6.56 -10.12
C SER A 147 -1.59 -7.73 -11.08
N GLY A 148 -1.03 -7.45 -12.27
CA GLY A 148 -1.01 -8.39 -13.39
C GLY A 148 -2.39 -8.66 -14.02
N THR A 149 -3.44 -7.98 -13.54
CA THR A 149 -4.84 -8.13 -14.01
C THR A 149 -5.50 -6.82 -14.40
N ARG A 150 -4.75 -5.71 -14.39
CA ARG A 150 -5.26 -4.35 -14.61
C ARG A 150 -6.35 -3.96 -13.60
N ALA A 151 -6.21 -4.42 -12.36
CA ALA A 151 -7.17 -4.11 -11.30
C ALA A 151 -7.17 -2.63 -10.93
N GLU A 152 -6.02 -1.98 -11.05
CA GLU A 152 -5.81 -0.54 -10.86
C GLU A 152 -6.61 0.35 -11.84
N GLU A 153 -7.16 -0.21 -12.93
CA GLU A 153 -7.91 0.52 -13.95
C GLU A 153 -9.44 0.37 -13.82
N SER A 154 -9.94 -0.36 -12.82
CA SER A 154 -11.36 -0.64 -12.65
C SER A 154 -11.74 -0.67 -11.17
N THR A 155 -12.76 0.11 -10.79
CA THR A 155 -13.28 0.13 -9.41
C THR A 155 -13.71 -1.26 -8.95
N GLN A 156 -14.47 -1.99 -9.77
CA GLN A 156 -14.89 -3.36 -9.49
C GLN A 156 -13.69 -4.30 -9.25
N ARG A 157 -12.70 -4.28 -10.14
CA ARG A 157 -11.52 -5.16 -10.00
C ARG A 157 -10.64 -4.76 -8.82
N ALA A 158 -10.56 -3.46 -8.50
CA ALA A 158 -9.87 -2.99 -7.31
C ALA A 158 -10.54 -3.52 -6.04
N THR A 159 -11.88 -3.56 -5.99
CA THR A 159 -12.64 -4.19 -4.90
C THR A 159 -12.36 -5.69 -4.78
N GLU A 160 -12.40 -6.42 -5.90
CA GLU A 160 -12.06 -7.85 -5.92
C GLU A 160 -10.62 -8.10 -5.44
N PHE A 161 -9.66 -7.29 -5.90
CA PHE A 161 -8.26 -7.37 -5.50
C PHE A 161 -8.06 -7.06 -4.00
N ALA A 162 -8.70 -6.01 -3.49
CA ALA A 162 -8.59 -5.58 -2.10
C ALA A 162 -9.04 -6.65 -1.10
N ARG A 163 -9.83 -7.62 -1.54
CA ARG A 163 -10.36 -8.75 -0.75
C ARG A 163 -9.67 -10.09 -1.03
N ASN A 164 -8.74 -10.15 -1.98
CA ASN A 164 -8.14 -11.41 -2.43
C ASN A 164 -6.76 -11.66 -1.79
N ASN A 165 -6.74 -12.48 -0.75
CA ASN A 165 -5.53 -12.89 -0.01
C ASN A 165 -4.51 -13.71 -0.83
N ASP A 166 -4.90 -14.26 -1.98
CA ASP A 166 -4.00 -15.07 -2.80
C ASP A 166 -3.09 -14.20 -3.66
N ILE A 167 -3.55 -13.01 -4.05
CA ILE A 167 -2.84 -12.11 -4.97
C ILE A 167 -2.47 -10.77 -4.34
N ASN A 168 -3.03 -10.42 -3.18
CA ASN A 168 -2.79 -9.15 -2.53
C ASN A 168 -1.84 -9.29 -1.32
N PRO A 169 -0.53 -8.96 -1.48
CA PRO A 169 0.43 -9.07 -0.38
C PRO A 169 0.20 -8.04 0.74
N PHE A 170 -0.61 -7.00 0.50
CA PHE A 170 -0.79 -5.90 1.43
C PHE A 170 -1.83 -6.19 2.51
N ILE A 171 -2.74 -7.15 2.30
CA ILE A 171 -3.75 -7.51 3.32
C ILE A 171 -3.05 -8.01 4.58
N ASP A 172 -2.21 -9.04 4.43
CA ASP A 172 -1.44 -9.62 5.53
C ASP A 172 -0.51 -8.60 6.19
N LEU A 173 0.15 -7.75 5.40
CA LEU A 173 0.98 -6.65 5.91
C LEU A 173 0.16 -5.72 6.82
N TYR A 174 -0.99 -5.25 6.35
CA TYR A 174 -1.79 -4.29 7.11
C TYR A 174 -2.39 -4.95 8.35
N GLU A 175 -3.03 -6.11 8.22
CA GLU A 175 -3.70 -6.77 9.33
C GLU A 175 -2.73 -7.20 10.44
N LYS A 176 -1.56 -7.71 10.08
CA LYS A 176 -0.62 -8.32 11.05
C LYS A 176 0.46 -7.35 11.54
N VAL A 177 0.74 -6.28 10.81
CA VAL A 177 1.90 -5.42 11.08
C VAL A 177 1.52 -3.96 11.26
N LEU A 178 0.95 -3.33 10.24
CA LEU A 178 0.81 -1.86 10.25
C LEU A 178 -0.43 -1.39 11.01
N LEU A 179 -1.59 -2.07 10.90
CA LEU A 179 -2.75 -1.71 11.70
C LEU A 179 -2.53 -1.94 13.21
N PRO A 180 -1.88 -3.02 13.67
CA PRO A 180 -1.53 -3.15 15.09
C PRO A 180 -0.56 -2.09 15.63
N SER A 181 0.12 -1.33 14.76
CA SER A 181 1.13 -0.33 15.17
C SER A 181 0.56 1.04 15.58
N GLU A 182 -0.76 1.20 15.55
CA GLU A 182 -1.47 2.45 15.86
C GLU A 182 -2.71 2.17 16.72
N SER A 183 -3.06 3.14 17.58
CA SER A 183 -4.31 3.13 18.36
C SER A 183 -5.41 3.85 17.56
N TRP A 184 -6.05 3.13 16.64
CA TRP A 184 -7.00 3.70 15.68
C TRP A 184 -8.23 4.33 16.32
N GLU A 185 -8.58 3.88 17.53
CA GLU A 185 -9.65 4.41 18.36
C GLU A 185 -9.41 5.87 18.78
N ASP A 186 -8.16 6.33 18.82
CA ASP A 186 -7.82 7.71 19.18
C ASP A 186 -8.07 8.70 18.04
N TYR A 187 -8.15 8.21 16.80
CA TYR A 187 -8.31 9.03 15.61
C TYR A 187 -9.79 9.18 15.25
N ASN A 188 -10.10 10.29 14.57
CA ASN A 188 -11.43 10.55 14.03
C ASN A 188 -11.42 10.65 12.50
N LEU A 189 -10.25 10.96 11.92
CA LEU A 189 -10.07 11.04 10.48
C LEU A 189 -8.73 10.42 10.09
N VAL A 190 -8.74 9.64 9.01
CA VAL A 190 -7.52 9.13 8.36
C VAL A 190 -7.51 9.59 6.92
N GLY A 191 -6.48 10.35 6.55
CA GLY A 191 -6.24 10.78 5.18
C GLY A 191 -5.22 9.88 4.49
N ILE A 192 -5.58 9.23 3.38
CA ILE A 192 -4.65 8.36 2.61
C ILE A 192 -4.29 9.07 1.30
N SER A 193 -3.02 9.40 1.13
CA SER A 193 -2.52 10.15 -0.03
C SER A 193 -2.00 9.21 -1.13
N ILE A 194 -2.83 8.92 -2.12
CA ILE A 194 -2.50 8.07 -3.28
C ILE A 194 -2.03 8.96 -4.43
N VAL A 195 -0.75 8.85 -4.77
CA VAL A 195 -0.10 9.77 -5.72
C VAL A 195 -0.01 9.18 -7.12
N GLY A 196 0.42 7.93 -7.22
CA GLY A 196 0.62 7.22 -8.48
C GLY A 196 -0.20 5.94 -8.61
N ILE A 197 -0.21 5.39 -9.82
CA ILE A 197 -0.94 4.15 -10.15
C ILE A 197 -0.52 2.98 -9.23
N SER A 198 0.79 2.85 -8.96
CA SER A 198 1.35 1.81 -8.06
C SER A 198 0.80 1.86 -6.62
N GLN A 199 0.21 2.99 -6.21
CA GLN A 199 -0.38 3.16 -4.88
C GLN A 199 -1.87 2.88 -4.82
N ILE A 200 -2.57 2.76 -5.97
CA ILE A 200 -4.03 2.63 -6.00
C ILE A 200 -4.46 1.39 -5.20
N LEU A 201 -3.97 0.22 -5.57
CA LEU A 201 -4.39 -1.04 -4.94
C LEU A 201 -3.98 -1.17 -3.47
N PRO A 202 -2.71 -0.95 -3.08
CA PRO A 202 -2.32 -0.93 -1.66
C PRO A 202 -3.06 0.14 -0.85
N GLY A 203 -3.20 1.37 -1.37
CA GLY A 203 -3.92 2.45 -0.71
C GLY A 203 -5.40 2.15 -0.49
N LEU A 204 -6.08 1.60 -1.50
CA LEU A 204 -7.48 1.17 -1.39
C LEU A 204 -7.63 -0.05 -0.47
N THR A 205 -6.67 -0.97 -0.47
CA THR A 205 -6.65 -2.11 0.46
C THR A 205 -6.58 -1.61 1.92
N LEU A 206 -5.71 -0.63 2.20
CA LEU A 206 -5.63 0.00 3.52
C LEU A 206 -6.96 0.68 3.89
N ALA A 207 -7.53 1.46 2.96
CA ALA A 207 -8.77 2.19 3.19
C ALA A 207 -9.94 1.26 3.54
N ARG A 208 -10.11 0.17 2.77
CA ARG A 208 -11.11 -0.87 3.03
C ARG A 208 -10.95 -1.49 4.42
N LEU A 209 -9.74 -1.94 4.75
CA LEU A 209 -9.46 -2.59 6.04
C LEU A 209 -9.71 -1.64 7.23
N LEU A 210 -9.34 -0.37 7.10
CA LEU A 210 -9.64 0.63 8.13
C LEU A 210 -11.13 0.86 8.29
N LYS A 211 -11.87 1.00 7.19
CA LYS A 211 -13.32 1.24 7.21
C LYS A 211 -14.08 0.05 7.82
N GLU A 212 -13.68 -1.18 7.49
CA GLU A 212 -14.28 -2.39 8.08
C GLU A 212 -13.97 -2.55 9.57
N LYS A 213 -12.72 -2.30 9.97
CA LYS A 213 -12.27 -2.55 11.34
C LYS A 213 -12.62 -1.41 12.30
N TYR A 214 -12.67 -0.17 11.80
CA TYR A 214 -12.88 1.04 12.60
C TYR A 214 -13.96 1.93 11.96
N PRO A 215 -15.25 1.55 12.02
CA PRO A 215 -16.34 2.28 11.36
C PRO A 215 -16.56 3.71 11.85
N HIS A 216 -15.95 4.10 12.98
CA HIS A 216 -16.02 5.46 13.51
C HIS A 216 -15.06 6.44 12.80
N LEU A 217 -14.07 5.93 12.07
CA LEU A 217 -13.11 6.75 11.35
C LEU A 217 -13.74 7.34 10.09
N HIS A 218 -13.59 8.66 9.91
CA HIS A 218 -13.79 9.27 8.61
C HIS A 218 -12.55 8.99 7.74
N ILE A 219 -12.69 8.11 6.76
CA ILE A 219 -11.63 7.78 5.81
C ILE A 219 -11.73 8.73 4.62
N THR A 220 -10.72 9.59 4.44
CA THR A 220 -10.62 10.45 3.26
C THR A 220 -9.46 10.02 2.37
N LEU A 221 -9.72 9.89 1.08
CA LEU A 221 -8.66 9.70 0.08
C LEU A 221 -8.24 11.05 -0.48
N GLY A 222 -7.02 11.12 -1.00
CA GLY A 222 -6.52 12.29 -1.69
C GLY A 222 -5.30 11.97 -2.52
N GLY A 223 -4.79 12.98 -3.21
CA GLY A 223 -3.63 12.89 -4.10
C GLY A 223 -3.99 13.04 -5.58
N PRO A 224 -2.99 13.33 -6.44
CA PRO A 224 -3.21 13.72 -7.84
C PRO A 224 -4.08 12.77 -8.66
N ILE A 225 -4.04 11.46 -8.38
CA ILE A 225 -4.81 10.46 -9.13
C ILE A 225 -6.32 10.71 -9.06
N PHE A 226 -6.81 11.23 -7.93
CA PHE A 226 -8.22 11.51 -7.72
C PHE A 226 -8.68 12.81 -8.37
N SER A 227 -7.79 13.81 -8.45
CA SER A 227 -8.08 15.06 -9.16
C SER A 227 -8.33 14.80 -10.65
N VAL A 228 -7.48 13.97 -11.26
CA VAL A 228 -7.56 13.62 -12.68
C VAL A 228 -8.80 12.78 -13.00
N ASN A 229 -9.18 11.87 -12.10
CA ASN A 229 -10.29 10.93 -12.31
C ASN A 229 -11.60 11.31 -11.59
N SER A 230 -11.68 12.51 -11.02
CA SER A 230 -12.83 13.01 -10.24
C SER A 230 -14.18 12.75 -10.90
N LYS A 231 -14.29 12.98 -12.21
CA LYS A 231 -15.52 12.74 -12.98
C LYS A 231 -15.93 11.28 -13.10
N GLN A 232 -14.97 10.36 -13.10
CA GLN A 232 -15.23 8.93 -13.21
C GLN A 232 -15.69 8.32 -11.89
N LEU A 233 -15.47 8.99 -10.76
CA LEU A 233 -15.91 8.52 -9.44
C LEU A 233 -17.27 9.11 -9.05
N MET A 234 -17.69 10.21 -9.66
CA MET A 234 -19.03 10.75 -9.49
C MET A 234 -20.08 9.76 -10.03
N GLY A 235 -20.98 9.31 -9.16
CA GLY A 235 -22.03 8.34 -9.50
C GLY A 235 -21.69 6.87 -9.22
N HIS A 236 -20.58 6.60 -8.54
CA HIS A 236 -20.18 5.26 -8.09
C HIS A 236 -20.26 5.15 -6.55
N PRO A 237 -21.48 5.10 -5.96
CA PRO A 237 -21.65 4.98 -4.51
C PRO A 237 -20.92 3.78 -3.92
N GLU A 238 -20.84 2.68 -4.67
CA GLU A 238 -20.16 1.45 -4.27
C GLU A 238 -18.67 1.68 -3.96
N PHE A 239 -18.02 2.64 -4.64
CA PHE A 239 -16.62 2.98 -4.37
C PHE A 239 -16.47 3.64 -3.00
N PHE A 240 -17.35 4.57 -2.65
CA PHE A 240 -17.32 5.24 -1.35
C PHE A 240 -17.70 4.27 -0.23
N GLN A 241 -18.75 3.48 -0.43
CA GLN A 241 -19.16 2.45 0.54
C GLN A 241 -18.03 1.47 0.85
N GLU A 242 -17.28 1.05 -0.17
CA GLU A 242 -16.18 0.10 -0.02
C GLU A 242 -14.91 0.72 0.57
N PHE A 243 -14.53 1.93 0.16
CA PHE A 243 -13.18 2.45 0.42
C PHE A 243 -13.10 3.72 1.25
N CYS A 244 -14.05 4.65 1.18
CA CYS A 244 -13.88 5.96 1.81
C CYS A 244 -15.16 6.78 1.98
N ASP A 245 -15.15 7.72 2.91
CA ASP A 245 -16.27 8.62 3.16
C ASP A 245 -16.18 9.88 2.30
N SER A 246 -14.95 10.28 1.94
CA SER A 246 -14.72 11.40 1.05
C SER A 246 -13.41 11.31 0.27
N ILE A 247 -13.30 12.14 -0.76
CA ILE A 247 -12.11 12.31 -1.57
C ILE A 247 -11.81 13.80 -1.68
N VAL A 248 -10.62 14.21 -1.24
CA VAL A 248 -10.11 15.56 -1.47
C VAL A 248 -9.40 15.59 -2.82
N THR A 249 -9.82 16.54 -3.66
CA THR A 249 -9.23 16.81 -4.99
C THR A 249 -8.42 18.09 -4.99
N PHE A 250 -7.48 18.20 -5.92
CA PHE A 250 -6.53 19.31 -6.06
C PHE A 250 -5.65 19.51 -4.81
N GLU A 251 -5.43 20.75 -4.39
CA GLU A 251 -4.68 21.10 -3.18
C GLU A 251 -5.42 20.67 -1.91
N GLY A 252 -4.67 20.18 -0.91
CA GLY A 252 -5.23 19.54 0.28
C GLY A 252 -5.43 20.48 1.47
N GLU A 253 -4.77 21.64 1.49
CA GLU A 253 -4.65 22.53 2.65
C GLU A 253 -6.00 23.00 3.18
N GLU A 254 -6.67 23.87 2.43
CA GLU A 254 -7.96 24.45 2.83
C GLU A 254 -9.06 23.37 2.88
N PRO A 255 -9.18 22.43 1.92
CA PRO A 255 -10.16 21.34 2.01
C PRO A 255 -10.04 20.49 3.27
N LEU A 256 -8.84 20.07 3.69
CA LEU A 256 -8.67 19.28 4.90
C LEU A 256 -8.99 20.10 6.16
N HIS A 257 -8.59 21.37 6.21
CA HIS A 257 -8.96 22.25 7.32
C HIS A 257 -10.49 22.41 7.43
N ARG A 258 -11.18 22.61 6.31
CA ARG A 258 -12.64 22.72 6.25
C ARG A 258 -13.34 21.41 6.57
N LEU A 259 -12.80 20.28 6.12
CA LEU A 259 -13.31 18.95 6.44
C LEU A 259 -13.27 18.70 7.95
N LEU A 260 -12.11 18.90 8.58
CA LEU A 260 -11.95 18.74 10.03
C LEU A 260 -12.86 19.70 10.82
N THR A 261 -13.01 20.94 10.36
CA THR A 261 -13.94 21.92 10.97
C THR A 261 -15.38 21.44 10.89
N THR A 262 -15.78 20.94 9.72
CA THR A 262 -17.13 20.46 9.43
C THR A 262 -17.46 19.24 10.29
N LEU A 263 -16.56 18.26 10.35
CA LEU A 263 -16.71 17.07 11.19
C LEU A 263 -16.77 17.43 12.68
N LYS A 264 -15.90 18.34 13.16
CA LYS A 264 -15.91 18.79 14.56
C LYS A 264 -17.22 19.48 14.95
N ASN A 265 -17.82 20.21 14.03
CA ASN A 265 -19.06 20.96 14.26
C ASN A 265 -20.34 20.16 13.93
N GLY A 266 -20.22 18.93 13.41
CA GLY A 266 -21.36 18.14 12.94
C GLY A 266 -22.14 18.82 11.79
N SER A 267 -21.45 19.60 10.95
CA SER A 267 -22.05 20.34 9.84
C SER A 267 -22.06 19.51 8.54
N THR A 268 -22.74 20.00 7.50
CA THR A 268 -22.82 19.32 6.19
C THR A 268 -21.48 19.34 5.43
N LEU A 269 -21.12 18.23 4.81
CA LEU A 269 -19.93 18.13 3.94
C LEU A 269 -20.05 18.96 2.66
N LYS A 270 -21.25 19.39 2.25
CA LYS A 270 -21.49 20.24 1.05
C LYS A 270 -20.72 21.55 1.07
N SER A 271 -20.39 22.07 2.25
CA SER A 271 -19.64 23.32 2.39
C SER A 271 -18.12 23.15 2.25
N VAL A 272 -17.62 21.93 2.16
CA VAL A 272 -16.18 21.67 2.03
C VAL A 272 -15.77 21.81 0.56
N PRO A 273 -14.84 22.74 0.22
CA PRO A 273 -14.40 22.91 -1.16
C PRO A 273 -13.60 21.70 -1.63
N ASN A 274 -13.66 21.41 -2.94
CA ASN A 274 -12.90 20.34 -3.59
C ASN A 274 -13.07 18.94 -2.98
N LEU A 275 -14.20 18.71 -2.31
CA LEU A 275 -14.56 17.42 -1.72
C LEU A 275 -15.56 16.68 -2.59
N ILE A 276 -15.26 15.43 -2.92
CA ILE A 276 -16.22 14.48 -3.48
C ILE A 276 -16.62 13.54 -2.36
N PHE A 277 -17.91 13.32 -2.20
CA PHE A 277 -18.45 12.40 -1.21
C PHE A 277 -19.80 11.87 -1.71
N TYR A 278 -20.26 10.78 -1.12
CA TYR A 278 -21.56 10.20 -1.40
C TYR A 278 -22.57 10.65 -0.32
N GLU A 279 -23.75 11.09 -0.74
CA GLU A 279 -24.92 11.30 0.13
C GLU A 279 -25.94 10.22 -0.17
N ASP A 280 -26.40 9.53 0.88
CA ASP A 280 -27.51 8.57 0.81
C ASP A 280 -28.84 9.24 0.42
#